data_AF-A0A524C1S7-F1
#
_entry.id   AF-A0A524C1S7-F1
#
_cell.length_a   1.000
_cell.length_b   1.000
_cell.length_c   1.000
_cell.angle_alpha   90.00
_cell.angle_beta   90.00
_cell.angle_gamma   90.00
#
_symmetry.space_group_name_H-M   'P 1'
#
loop_
_entity.id
_entity.type
_entity.pdbx_description
1 polymer ?
#
loop_
_entity_poly.entity_id
_entity_poly.type
_entity_poly.pdbx_seq_one_letter_code
_entity_poly.pdbx_strand_id
1 'polypeptide(L)'
;MSDITKEILKLGTLMPKPEFNENNLKYLVLNSLFRYFSILDNNGQLLTRIPHYYIEKISRKFPSFKPSLIQSKIHNFFWEATCHIKIFQNSNFKWSHEPNKLLCRVRSHLHTIHRIAPVFGYKRARVNLESLHNLLKLSSFWPQLTTQVALVIYITDEKSKNKPKILQKNIRVLCNCSAYAFHRARNKLSLDKYL
;
A
#
# COMPACT_ATOMS: atom_id res chain seq x y z
N MET A 1 7.47 -25.19 -47.63
CA MET A 1 7.21 -24.63 -46.29
C MET A 1 5.72 -24.56 -46.10
N SER A 2 5.19 -25.39 -45.21
CA SER A 2 3.74 -25.66 -45.02
C SER A 2 2.96 -24.39 -44.68
N ASP A 3 1.69 -24.31 -45.09
CA ASP A 3 0.79 -23.20 -44.76
C ASP A 3 0.63 -22.96 -43.24
N ILE A 4 0.87 -23.99 -42.44
CA ILE A 4 0.91 -23.95 -40.97
C ILE A 4 1.99 -22.96 -40.46
N THR A 5 3.15 -22.89 -41.10
CA THR A 5 4.21 -21.93 -40.72
C THR A 5 3.83 -20.48 -41.01
N LYS A 6 2.97 -20.21 -42.00
CA LYS A 6 2.44 -18.86 -42.28
C LYS A 6 1.32 -18.48 -41.32
N GLU A 7 0.50 -19.44 -40.87
CA GLU A 7 -0.53 -19.23 -39.86
C GLU A 7 0.05 -18.96 -38.47
N ILE A 8 1.11 -19.66 -38.06
CA ILE A 8 1.81 -19.42 -36.79
C ILE A 8 2.43 -18.01 -36.76
N LEU A 9 2.96 -17.53 -37.89
CA LEU A 9 3.49 -16.16 -38.01
C LEU A 9 2.39 -15.08 -38.01
N LYS A 10 1.16 -15.41 -38.44
CA LYS A 10 -0.01 -14.51 -38.32
C LYS A 10 -0.60 -14.49 -36.91
N LEU A 11 -0.50 -15.57 -36.14
CA LEU A 11 -0.97 -15.62 -34.75
C LEU A 11 -0.02 -14.91 -33.78
N GLY A 12 1.27 -14.81 -34.11
CA GLY A 12 2.26 -14.05 -33.31
C GLY A 12 2.08 -12.53 -33.31
N THR A 13 1.27 -11.97 -34.22
CA THR A 13 1.07 -10.51 -34.38
C THR A 13 -0.25 -9.99 -33.81
N LEU A 14 -1.07 -10.85 -33.20
CA LEU A 14 -2.37 -10.53 -32.60
C LEU A 14 -2.41 -10.73 -31.08
N MET A 15 -1.27 -10.63 -30.38
CA MET A 15 -1.35 -10.33 -28.95
C MET A 15 -1.77 -8.86 -28.82
N PRO A 16 -2.93 -8.55 -28.24
CA PRO A 16 -3.27 -7.17 -27.95
C PRO A 16 -2.13 -6.61 -27.09
N LYS A 17 -1.53 -5.50 -27.53
CA LYS A 17 -0.70 -4.67 -26.65
C LYS A 17 -1.49 -4.53 -25.35
N PRO A 18 -0.92 -4.86 -24.17
CA PRO A 18 -1.67 -4.81 -22.94
C PRO A 18 -2.32 -3.44 -22.84
N GLU A 19 -3.66 -3.43 -22.87
CA GLU A 19 -4.44 -2.21 -22.89
C GLU A 19 -3.95 -1.30 -21.77
N PHE A 20 -3.65 -0.07 -22.15
CA PHE A 20 -3.11 0.94 -21.28
C PHE A 20 -4.16 1.27 -20.20
N ASN A 21 -4.09 0.56 -19.07
CA ASN A 21 -4.90 0.87 -17.92
C ASN A 21 -4.07 1.72 -16.97
N GLU A 22 -4.32 3.03 -16.92
CA GLU A 22 -3.61 3.97 -16.05
C GLU A 22 -3.61 3.52 -14.57
N ASN A 23 -4.66 2.84 -14.12
CA ASN A 23 -4.75 2.30 -12.77
C ASN A 23 -3.74 1.17 -12.54
N ASN A 24 -3.43 0.40 -13.59
CA ASN A 24 -2.40 -0.64 -13.54
C ASN A 24 -1.00 -0.01 -13.40
N LEU A 25 -0.73 1.11 -14.08
CA LEU A 25 0.55 1.81 -13.92
C LEU A 25 0.73 2.36 -12.49
N LYS A 26 -0.30 3.03 -11.93
CA LYS A 26 -0.26 3.52 -10.55
C LYS A 26 0.06 2.39 -9.58
N TYR A 27 -0.62 1.25 -9.74
CA TYR A 27 -0.35 0.04 -8.96
C TYR A 27 1.11 -0.42 -9.09
N LEU A 28 1.60 -0.65 -10.32
CA LEU A 28 2.94 -1.20 -10.55
C LEU A 28 4.05 -0.31 -9.97
N VAL A 29 3.96 0.99 -10.22
CA VAL A 29 4.94 1.99 -9.77
C VAL A 29 4.94 2.08 -8.24
N LEU A 30 3.77 2.28 -7.62
CA LEU A 30 3.69 2.46 -6.17
C LEU A 30 3.97 1.16 -5.41
N ASN A 31 3.55 0.01 -5.94
CA ASN A 31 3.88 -1.28 -5.33
C ASN A 31 5.38 -1.55 -5.37
N SER A 32 6.08 -1.13 -6.44
CA SER A 32 7.55 -1.19 -6.47
C SER A 32 8.17 -0.17 -5.51
N LEU A 33 7.66 1.05 -5.44
CA LEU A 33 8.13 2.07 -4.50
C LEU A 33 8.08 1.55 -3.05
N PHE A 34 6.92 1.04 -2.63
CA PHE A 34 6.65 0.63 -1.24
C PHE A 34 7.44 -0.58 -0.77
N ARG A 35 7.87 -1.45 -1.70
CA ARG A 35 8.57 -2.70 -1.39
C ARG A 35 10.09 -2.56 -1.41
N TYR A 36 10.62 -1.69 -2.27
CA TYR A 36 12.06 -1.62 -2.54
C TYR A 36 12.73 -0.34 -2.01
N PHE A 37 11.96 0.70 -1.70
CA PHE A 37 12.53 1.99 -1.34
C PHE A 37 11.92 2.57 -0.07
N SER A 38 12.73 3.30 0.69
CA SER A 38 12.24 4.07 1.85
C SER A 38 11.48 5.28 1.36
N ILE A 39 10.21 5.46 1.73
CA ILE A 39 9.52 6.74 1.48
C ILE A 39 9.73 7.75 2.62
N LEU A 40 10.65 7.44 3.54
CA LEU A 40 10.94 8.25 4.72
C LEU A 40 12.30 8.93 4.59
N ASP A 41 12.39 10.15 5.12
CA ASP A 41 13.65 10.86 5.37
C ASP A 41 14.38 10.33 6.62
N ASN A 42 15.51 10.94 6.94
CA ASN A 42 16.33 10.56 8.11
C ASN A 42 15.63 10.83 9.46
N ASN A 43 14.62 11.70 9.47
CA ASN A 43 13.81 12.03 10.64
C ASN A 43 12.57 11.13 10.76
N GLY A 44 12.40 10.15 9.86
CA GLY A 44 11.24 9.26 9.83
C GLY A 44 9.96 9.92 9.30
N GLN A 45 10.06 11.08 8.65
CA GLN A 45 8.95 11.79 7.99
C GLN A 45 8.85 11.38 6.52
N LEU A 46 7.68 11.58 5.91
CA LEU A 46 7.50 11.33 4.48
C LEU A 46 8.45 12.23 3.66
N LEU A 47 9.15 11.66 2.67
CA LEU A 47 10.05 12.42 1.80
C LEU A 47 9.31 13.59 1.12
N THR A 48 9.91 14.78 1.18
CA THR A 48 9.42 15.97 0.46
C THR A 48 9.87 16.00 -1.00
N ARG A 49 11.00 15.34 -1.31
CA ARG A 49 11.56 15.21 -2.65
C ARG A 49 11.95 13.76 -2.91
N ILE A 50 11.59 13.27 -4.10
CA ILE A 50 11.92 11.91 -4.52
C ILE A 50 13.35 11.89 -5.05
N PRO A 51 14.23 11.01 -4.53
CA PRO A 51 15.57 10.88 -5.08
C PRO A 51 15.52 10.41 -6.53
N HIS A 52 16.30 11.03 -7.42
CA HIS A 52 16.29 10.72 -8.85
C HIS A 52 16.52 9.23 -9.13
N TYR A 53 17.39 8.57 -8.35
CA TYR A 53 17.68 7.15 -8.49
C TYR A 53 16.46 6.24 -8.28
N TYR A 54 15.42 6.67 -7.54
CA TYR A 54 14.18 5.91 -7.38
C TYR A 54 13.47 5.81 -8.72
N ILE A 55 13.35 6.96 -9.40
CA ILE A 55 12.69 7.06 -10.72
C ILE A 55 13.46 6.23 -11.73
N GLU A 56 14.79 6.34 -11.75
CA GLU A 56 15.66 5.58 -12.66
C GLU A 56 15.51 4.06 -12.45
N LYS A 57 15.57 3.57 -11.21
CA LYS A 57 15.45 2.14 -10.90
C LYS A 57 14.04 1.59 -11.20
N ILE A 58 12.98 2.36 -10.91
CA ILE A 58 11.61 1.96 -11.24
C ILE A 58 11.40 1.98 -12.77
N SER A 59 11.95 2.97 -13.47
CA SER A 59 11.86 3.06 -14.94
C SER A 59 12.55 1.88 -15.62
N ARG A 60 13.73 1.45 -15.13
CA ARG A 60 14.40 0.24 -15.61
C ARG A 60 13.56 -1.03 -15.43
N LYS A 61 12.76 -1.10 -14.36
CA LYS A 61 11.87 -2.25 -14.09
C LYS A 61 10.64 -2.27 -15.00
N PHE A 62 10.21 -1.11 -15.48
CA PHE A 62 9.03 -0.98 -16.33
C PHE A 62 9.37 -0.17 -17.60
N PRO A 63 10.21 -0.72 -18.51
CA PRO A 63 10.75 0.01 -19.66
C PRO A 63 9.68 0.42 -20.68
N SER A 64 8.50 -0.20 -20.63
CA SER A 64 7.35 0.14 -21.47
C SER A 64 6.75 1.51 -21.17
N PHE A 65 7.10 2.15 -20.05
CA PHE A 65 6.57 3.46 -19.67
C PHE A 65 7.65 4.55 -19.70
N LYS A 66 7.27 5.75 -20.14
CA LYS A 66 8.15 6.91 -20.13
C LYS A 66 8.53 7.29 -18.69
N PRO A 67 9.80 7.60 -18.38
CA PRO A 67 10.23 8.00 -17.04
C PRO A 67 9.45 9.20 -16.47
N SER A 68 9.06 10.15 -17.31
CA SER A 68 8.24 11.31 -16.91
C SER A 68 6.86 10.90 -16.38
N LEU A 69 6.26 9.85 -16.94
CA LEU A 69 4.98 9.34 -16.48
C LEU A 69 5.12 8.63 -15.13
N ILE A 70 6.19 7.87 -14.93
CA ILE A 70 6.53 7.24 -13.64
C ILE A 70 6.75 8.33 -12.57
N GLN A 71 7.56 9.34 -12.90
CA GLN A 71 7.81 10.48 -12.02
C GLN A 71 6.51 11.18 -11.62
N SER A 72 5.62 11.44 -12.58
CA SER A 72 4.30 12.04 -12.31
C SER A 72 3.46 11.19 -11.34
N LYS A 73 3.37 9.87 -11.54
CA LYS A 73 2.62 8.99 -10.63
C LYS A 73 3.21 8.96 -9.21
N ILE A 74 4.55 8.97 -9.07
CA ILE A 74 5.20 9.03 -7.76
C ILE A 74 4.96 10.40 -7.10
N HIS A 75 5.11 11.51 -7.84
CA HIS A 75 4.89 12.86 -7.33
C HIS A 75 3.45 13.07 -6.85
N ASN A 76 2.46 12.65 -7.64
CA ASN A 76 1.06 12.72 -7.26
C ASN A 76 0.78 11.90 -5.98
N PHE A 77 1.40 10.72 -5.85
CA PHE A 77 1.33 9.95 -4.61
C PHE A 77 1.86 10.74 -3.40
N PHE A 78 3.05 11.35 -3.48
CA PHE A 78 3.61 12.11 -2.36
C PHE A 78 2.75 13.31 -1.98
N TRP A 79 2.18 14.00 -2.96
CA TRP A 79 1.22 15.08 -2.71
C TRP A 79 -0.03 14.58 -1.98
N GLU A 80 -0.70 13.56 -2.52
CA GLU A 80 -1.91 12.97 -1.92
C GLU A 80 -1.63 12.42 -0.50
N ALA A 81 -0.51 11.72 -0.31
CA ALA A 81 -0.10 11.17 0.96
C ALA A 81 0.20 12.27 1.99
N THR A 82 0.88 13.35 1.59
CA THR A 82 1.16 14.50 2.47
C THR A 82 -0.13 15.15 2.94
N CYS A 83 -1.05 15.43 2.03
CA CYS A 83 -2.37 15.98 2.36
C CYS A 83 -3.13 15.07 3.33
N HIS A 84 -3.11 13.76 3.07
CA HIS A 84 -3.78 12.78 3.91
C HIS A 84 -3.19 12.69 5.32
N ILE A 85 -1.86 12.68 5.46
CA ILE A 85 -1.18 12.66 6.77
C ILE A 85 -1.51 13.92 7.56
N LYS A 86 -1.51 15.10 6.92
CA LYS A 86 -1.92 16.36 7.57
C LYS A 86 -3.35 16.30 8.09
N ILE A 87 -4.27 15.73 7.31
CA ILE A 87 -5.65 15.51 7.77
C ILE A 87 -5.66 14.63 9.03
N PHE A 88 -4.92 13.52 9.03
CA PHE A 88 -4.80 12.62 10.19
C PHE A 88 -4.24 13.30 11.44
N GLN A 89 -3.25 14.18 11.28
CA GLN A 89 -2.62 14.92 12.38
C GLN A 89 -3.53 15.99 12.96
N ASN A 90 -4.33 16.66 12.12
CA ASN A 90 -5.20 17.76 12.52
C ASN A 90 -6.59 17.29 12.97
N SER A 91 -6.99 16.07 12.63
CA SER A 91 -8.24 15.50 13.08
C SER A 91 -8.15 15.09 14.54
N ASN A 92 -8.93 15.76 15.39
CA ASN A 92 -9.23 15.32 16.76
C ASN A 92 -10.12 14.07 16.71
N PHE A 93 -9.54 12.91 16.41
CA PHE A 93 -10.27 11.65 16.51
C PHE A 93 -10.60 11.37 17.97
N LYS A 94 -11.79 11.83 18.40
CA LYS A 94 -12.37 11.35 19.65
C LYS A 94 -12.54 9.84 19.52
N TRP A 95 -11.92 9.14 20.46
CA TRP A 95 -12.15 7.72 20.67
C TRP A 95 -13.64 7.49 20.82
N SER A 96 -14.22 6.76 19.86
CA SER A 96 -15.58 6.27 20.03
C SER A 96 -15.49 4.96 20.79
N HIS A 97 -16.22 4.84 21.89
CA HIS A 97 -16.35 3.59 22.63
C HIS A 97 -17.21 2.55 21.88
N GLU A 98 -17.81 2.92 20.74
CA GLU A 98 -18.63 2.02 19.94
C GLU A 98 -17.80 1.28 18.87
N PRO A 99 -17.65 -0.05 18.97
CA PRO A 99 -16.80 -0.83 18.06
C PRO A 99 -17.23 -0.73 16.59
N ASN A 100 -18.54 -0.63 16.33
CA ASN A 100 -19.08 -0.52 14.97
C ASN A 100 -18.70 0.82 14.31
N LYS A 101 -18.78 1.93 15.04
CA LYS A 101 -18.33 3.24 14.55
C LYS A 101 -16.84 3.24 14.26
N LEU A 102 -16.04 2.59 15.12
CA LEU A 102 -14.61 2.44 14.91
C LEU A 102 -14.32 1.62 13.64
N LEU A 103 -15.00 0.48 13.45
CA LEU A 103 -14.85 -0.37 12.27
C LEU A 103 -15.15 0.40 10.98
N CYS A 104 -16.27 1.12 10.95
CA CYS A 104 -16.63 1.97 9.82
C CYS A 104 -15.57 3.03 9.51
N ARG A 105 -15.02 3.69 10.54
CA ARG A 105 -13.96 4.69 10.35
C ARG A 105 -12.67 4.07 9.82
N VAL A 106 -12.20 2.98 10.42
CA VAL A 106 -10.98 2.28 9.96
C VAL A 106 -11.16 1.83 8.50
N ARG A 107 -12.33 1.30 8.14
CA ARG A 107 -12.66 0.93 6.76
C ARG A 107 -12.61 2.12 5.79
N SER A 108 -13.17 3.27 6.18
CA SER A 108 -13.10 4.49 5.37
C SER A 108 -11.66 4.93 5.13
N HIS A 109 -10.81 4.90 6.17
CA HIS A 109 -9.39 5.22 6.03
C HIS A 109 -8.65 4.22 5.15
N LEU A 110 -8.91 2.92 5.28
CA LEU A 110 -8.36 1.91 4.37
C LEU A 110 -8.74 2.17 2.92
N HIS A 111 -9.98 2.59 2.67
CA HIS A 111 -10.42 2.96 1.32
C HIS A 111 -9.64 4.17 0.77
N THR A 112 -9.51 5.23 1.57
CA THR A 112 -8.74 6.42 1.19
C THR A 112 -7.29 6.08 0.90
N ILE A 113 -6.63 5.32 1.80
CA ILE A 113 -5.24 4.91 1.62
C ILE A 113 -5.08 4.02 0.40
N HIS A 114 -5.99 3.08 0.14
CA HIS A 114 -5.94 2.25 -1.06
C HIS A 114 -6.07 3.08 -2.34
N ARG A 115 -6.90 4.14 -2.33
CA ARG A 115 -6.99 5.06 -3.46
C ARG A 115 -5.68 5.82 -3.70
N ILE A 116 -5.00 6.23 -2.62
CA ILE A 116 -3.71 6.95 -2.68
C ILE A 116 -2.58 6.01 -3.14
N ALA A 117 -2.48 4.85 -2.49
CA ALA A 117 -1.47 3.83 -2.73
C ALA A 117 -2.15 2.44 -2.77
N PRO A 118 -2.53 1.94 -3.96
CA PRO A 118 -3.22 0.65 -4.12
C PRO A 118 -2.26 -0.53 -3.95
N VAL A 119 -1.40 -0.53 -2.93
CA VAL A 119 -0.29 -1.50 -2.76
C VAL A 119 -0.69 -2.77 -2.00
N PHE A 120 -1.94 -2.83 -1.54
CA PHE A 120 -2.54 -3.98 -0.83
C PHE A 120 -3.93 -4.27 -1.38
N GLY A 121 -4.43 -5.50 -1.25
CA GLY A 121 -5.76 -5.86 -1.75
C GLY A 121 -6.88 -5.34 -0.86
N TYR A 122 -7.62 -4.29 -1.29
CA TYR A 122 -8.68 -3.69 -0.46
C TYR A 122 -9.80 -4.67 -0.06
N LYS A 123 -10.21 -5.59 -0.97
CA LYS A 123 -11.21 -6.62 -0.65
C LYS A 123 -10.76 -7.48 0.53
N ARG A 124 -9.51 -7.95 0.49
CA ARG A 124 -8.88 -8.75 1.56
C ARG A 124 -8.69 -7.93 2.84
N ALA A 125 -8.31 -6.65 2.72
CA ALA A 125 -8.18 -5.74 3.85
C ALA A 125 -9.47 -5.60 4.65
N ARG A 126 -10.64 -5.63 4.01
CA ARG A 126 -11.93 -5.55 4.69
C ARG A 126 -12.21 -6.80 5.54
N VAL A 127 -11.95 -7.98 5.01
CA VAL A 127 -12.10 -9.25 5.76
C VAL A 127 -11.12 -9.30 6.93
N ASN A 128 -9.88 -8.90 6.67
CA ASN A 128 -8.83 -8.82 7.69
C ASN A 128 -9.15 -7.79 8.78
N LEU A 129 -9.82 -6.68 8.45
CA LEU A 129 -10.28 -5.68 9.41
C LEU A 129 -11.30 -6.26 10.39
N GLU A 130 -12.29 -7.01 9.89
CA GLU A 130 -13.30 -7.66 10.72
C GLU A 130 -12.65 -8.67 11.68
N SER A 131 -11.72 -9.48 11.15
CA SER A 131 -10.94 -10.43 11.94
C SER A 131 -10.09 -9.74 13.01
N LEU A 132 -9.43 -8.63 12.66
CA LEU A 132 -8.64 -7.83 13.61
C LEU A 132 -9.54 -7.28 14.72
N HIS A 133 -10.69 -6.69 14.39
CA HIS A 133 -11.61 -6.13 15.40
C HIS A 133 -12.11 -7.18 16.39
N ASN A 134 -12.40 -8.39 15.93
CA ASN A 134 -12.74 -9.50 16.81
C ASN A 134 -11.58 -9.83 17.76
N LEU A 135 -10.35 -9.86 17.26
CA LEU A 135 -9.16 -10.10 18.09
C LEU A 135 -8.91 -8.95 19.10
N LEU A 136 -9.10 -7.70 18.71
CA LEU A 136 -9.02 -6.53 19.60
C LEU A 136 -10.04 -6.63 20.75
N LYS A 137 -11.27 -7.05 20.43
CA LYS A 137 -12.34 -7.27 21.41
C LYS A 137 -11.97 -8.39 22.39
N LEU A 138 -11.52 -9.55 21.89
CA LEU A 138 -11.14 -10.70 22.71
C LEU A 138 -9.93 -10.39 23.63
N SER A 139 -9.00 -9.55 23.16
CA SER A 139 -7.80 -9.16 23.92
C SER A 139 -8.01 -7.96 24.85
N SER A 140 -9.23 -7.41 24.91
CA SER A 140 -9.55 -6.18 25.67
C SER A 140 -8.55 -5.05 25.39
N PHE A 141 -8.09 -4.94 24.14
CA PHE A 141 -7.05 -4.01 23.74
C PHE A 141 -7.45 -3.29 22.46
N TRP A 142 -7.54 -1.98 22.55
CA TRP A 142 -7.91 -1.13 21.42
C TRP A 142 -6.77 -0.13 21.15
N PRO A 143 -5.91 -0.37 20.14
CA PRO A 143 -4.88 0.57 19.72
C PRO A 143 -5.49 1.72 18.92
N GLN A 144 -4.79 2.85 18.82
CA GLN A 144 -5.26 4.02 18.06
C GLN A 144 -5.69 3.68 16.63
N LEU A 145 -6.64 4.45 16.09
CA LEU A 145 -7.19 4.23 14.75
C LEU A 145 -6.09 4.10 13.68
N THR A 146 -5.10 5.00 13.70
CA THR A 146 -3.94 4.95 12.78
C THR A 146 -3.15 3.65 12.88
N THR A 147 -3.04 3.11 14.10
CA THR A 147 -2.37 1.83 14.37
C THR A 147 -3.21 0.66 13.86
N GLN A 148 -4.53 0.68 14.03
CA GLN A 148 -5.42 -0.33 13.47
C GLN A 148 -5.33 -0.37 11.95
N VAL A 149 -5.38 0.79 11.28
CA VAL A 149 -5.21 0.90 9.83
C VAL A 149 -3.87 0.32 9.38
N ALA A 150 -2.77 0.70 10.03
CA ALA A 150 -1.44 0.19 9.71
C ALA A 150 -1.33 -1.33 9.90
N LEU A 151 -1.91 -1.86 10.98
CA LEU A 151 -1.95 -3.31 11.23
C LEU A 151 -2.74 -4.04 10.16
N VAL A 152 -3.91 -3.54 9.73
CA VAL A 152 -4.69 -4.16 8.66
C VAL A 152 -3.90 -4.22 7.35
N ILE A 153 -3.20 -3.15 6.97
CA ILE A 153 -2.37 -3.17 5.76
C ILE A 153 -1.23 -4.17 5.91
N TYR A 154 -0.60 -4.22 7.08
CA TYR A 154 0.48 -5.17 7.37
C TYR A 154 0.05 -6.63 7.27
N ILE A 155 -1.09 -7.02 7.86
CA ILE A 155 -1.63 -8.38 7.78
C ILE A 155 -2.18 -8.72 6.38
N THR A 156 -2.55 -7.69 5.60
CA THR A 156 -3.08 -7.87 4.25
C THR A 156 -1.99 -7.98 3.19
N ASP A 157 -0.76 -7.55 3.49
CA ASP A 157 0.34 -7.65 2.54
C ASP A 157 0.61 -9.11 2.16
N GLU A 158 0.36 -9.43 0.90
CA GLU A 158 0.55 -10.77 0.38
C GLU A 158 2.04 -11.02 0.18
N LYS A 159 2.63 -11.81 1.08
CA LYS A 159 3.95 -12.41 0.82
C LYS A 159 3.77 -13.49 -0.25
N SER A 160 4.01 -13.14 -1.51
CA SER A 160 4.24 -14.18 -2.54
C SER A 160 5.72 -14.55 -2.56
N LYS A 161 6.06 -15.79 -2.95
CA LYS A 161 7.46 -16.24 -3.05
C LYS A 161 8.36 -15.29 -3.88
N ASN A 162 7.76 -14.54 -4.80
CA ASN A 162 8.46 -13.70 -5.78
C ASN A 162 8.40 -12.19 -5.48
N LYS A 163 7.79 -11.75 -4.37
CA LYS A 163 7.67 -10.33 -4.02
C LYS A 163 8.05 -10.09 -2.56
N PRO A 164 9.04 -9.21 -2.27
CA PRO A 164 9.35 -8.85 -0.89
C PRO A 164 8.16 -8.17 -0.24
N LYS A 165 8.01 -8.30 1.09
CA LYS A 165 6.96 -7.60 1.84
C LYS A 165 7.08 -6.07 1.67
N ILE A 166 5.97 -5.37 1.81
CA ILE A 166 5.97 -3.92 1.93
C ILE A 166 6.82 -3.56 3.15
N LEU A 167 7.68 -2.55 3.01
CA LEU A 167 8.50 -2.09 4.12
C LEU A 167 7.59 -1.56 5.23
N GLN A 168 7.69 -2.12 6.44
CA GLN A 168 6.84 -1.75 7.57
C GLN A 168 6.89 -0.24 7.87
N LYS A 169 8.08 0.38 7.73
CA LYS A 169 8.25 1.82 7.88
C LYS A 169 7.38 2.63 6.90
N ASN A 170 7.23 2.16 5.66
CA ASN A 170 6.41 2.82 4.65
C ASN A 170 4.91 2.74 4.98
N ILE A 171 4.45 1.60 5.50
CA ILE A 171 3.06 1.44 5.98
C ILE A 171 2.81 2.43 7.12
N ARG A 172 3.70 2.43 8.11
CA ARG A 172 3.56 3.27 9.31
C ARG A 172 3.49 4.75 9.00
N VAL A 173 4.40 5.27 8.18
CA VAL A 173 4.41 6.70 7.83
C VAL A 173 3.16 7.10 7.07
N LEU A 174 2.71 6.27 6.12
CA LEU A 174 1.49 6.53 5.34
C LEU A 174 0.24 6.57 6.23
N CYS A 175 0.21 5.76 7.27
CA CYS A 175 -0.91 5.69 8.22
C CYS A 175 -0.78 6.66 9.39
N ASN A 176 0.28 7.49 9.46
CA ASN A 176 0.62 8.32 10.62
C ASN A 176 0.66 7.50 11.94
N CYS A 177 1.30 6.33 11.90
CA CYS A 177 1.44 5.41 13.03
C CYS A 177 2.90 5.38 13.51
N SER A 178 3.11 5.54 14.82
CA SER A 178 4.46 5.48 15.40
C SER A 178 5.02 4.06 15.41
N ALA A 179 6.35 3.96 15.39
CA ALA A 179 7.06 2.68 15.51
C ALA A 179 6.62 1.92 16.78
N TYR A 180 6.63 2.62 17.91
CA TYR A 180 6.29 2.06 19.21
C TYR A 180 4.85 1.54 19.23
N ALA A 181 3.87 2.33 18.80
CA ALA A 181 2.47 1.91 18.80
C ALA A 181 2.24 0.69 17.92
N PHE A 182 2.86 0.67 16.72
CA PHE A 182 2.79 -0.45 15.79
C PHE A 182 3.35 -1.74 16.40
N HIS A 183 4.60 -1.71 16.90
CA HIS A 183 5.25 -2.90 17.43
C HIS A 183 4.59 -3.38 18.74
N ARG A 184 4.20 -2.47 19.62
CA ARG A 184 3.45 -2.81 20.85
C ARG A 184 2.15 -3.54 20.52
N ALA A 185 1.38 -3.02 19.56
CA ALA A 185 0.11 -3.64 19.16
C ALA A 185 0.34 -4.99 18.47
N ARG A 186 1.30 -5.08 17.55
CA ARG A 186 1.67 -6.32 16.86
C ARG A 186 2.05 -7.43 17.84
N ASN A 187 2.91 -7.10 18.80
CA ASN A 187 3.38 -8.05 19.81
C ASN A 187 2.27 -8.47 20.76
N LYS A 188 1.48 -7.50 21.26
CA LYS A 188 0.36 -7.78 22.17
C LYS A 188 -0.70 -8.70 21.55
N LEU A 189 -0.93 -8.57 20.24
CA LEU A 189 -1.86 -9.39 19.48
C LEU A 189 -1.22 -10.66 18.90
N SER A 190 0.08 -10.89 19.12
CA SER A 190 0.83 -12.02 18.58
C SER A 190 0.65 -12.22 17.06
N LEU A 191 0.53 -11.14 16.29
CA LEU A 191 0.16 -11.23 14.86
C LEU A 191 1.18 -12.01 14.02
N ASP A 192 2.45 -12.02 14.44
CA ASP A 192 3.53 -12.75 13.75
C ASP A 192 3.34 -14.28 13.81
N LYS A 193 2.49 -14.80 14.71
CA LYS A 193 2.16 -16.23 14.77
C LYS A 193 1.15 -16.67 13.70
N TYR A 194 0.48 -15.70 13.06
CA TYR A 194 -0.63 -15.94 12.11
C TYR A 194 -0.29 -15.50 10.67
N LEU A 195 0.94 -15.07 10.39
CA LEU A 195 1.42 -14.51 9.11
C LEU A 195 2.67 -15.22 8.58
#